data_AF-A0A6P1F6U8-F1
#
_entry.id   AF-A0A6P1F6U8-F1
#
_cell.length_a   1.000
_cell.length_b   1.000
_cell.length_c   1.000
_cell.angle_alpha   90.00
_cell.angle_beta   90.00
_cell.angle_gamma   90.00
#
_symmetry.space_group_name_H-M   'P 1'
#
loop_
_entity.id
_entity.type
_entity.pdbx_description
1 polymer ?
#
loop_
_entity_poly.entity_id
_entity_poly.type
_entity_poly.pdbx_seq_one_letter_code
_entity_poly.pdbx_strand_id
1 'polypeptide(L)'
;MNQKAMLRTRAEALDDLEQQLRSEADLPAERIVRTENGFRLQETETFTVEVWKMLFNWRLVVTPPHQQIETTHGYCYFGTGLESLARAVVAGLQWADPMNTAPEGFDKQVF
;
A
#
# COMPACT_ATOMS: atom_id res chain seq x y z
N MET A 1 10.08 19.51 31.00
CA MET A 1 9.29 19.27 29.76
C MET A 1 9.69 17.91 29.23
N ASN A 2 8.72 17.00 29.06
CA ASN A 2 8.93 15.56 28.94
C ASN A 2 9.32 15.18 27.51
N GLN A 3 10.57 14.76 27.31
CA GLN A 3 11.15 14.35 26.02
C GLN A 3 10.75 12.90 25.70
N LYS A 4 9.45 12.66 25.57
CA LYS A 4 8.86 11.39 25.11
C LYS A 4 7.83 11.70 24.03
N ALA A 5 8.28 12.27 22.91
CA ALA A 5 7.63 11.97 21.65
C ALA A 5 7.96 10.49 21.39
N MET A 6 7.05 9.61 21.80
CA MET A 6 7.19 8.17 21.73
C MET A 6 7.41 7.79 20.26
N LEU A 7 8.61 7.32 19.92
CA LEU A 7 8.94 6.79 18.61
C LEU A 7 8.06 5.57 18.38
N ARG A 8 6.91 5.79 17.76
CA ARG A 8 6.02 4.73 17.35
C ARG A 8 6.72 3.88 16.30
N THR A 9 6.72 2.56 16.49
CA THR A 9 7.31 1.64 15.53
C THR A 9 6.52 1.65 14.22
N ARG A 10 7.18 1.29 13.11
CA ARG A 10 6.51 1.16 11.80
C ARG A 10 5.33 0.18 11.86
N ALA A 11 5.48 -0.90 12.62
CA ALA A 11 4.44 -1.91 12.84
C ALA A 11 3.20 -1.30 13.51
N GLU A 12 3.35 -0.66 14.67
CA GLU A 12 2.23 -0.04 15.39
C GLU A 12 1.53 1.04 14.55
N ALA A 13 2.28 1.78 13.72
CA ALA A 13 1.70 2.78 12.84
C ALA A 13 0.90 2.17 11.69
N LEU A 14 1.24 0.96 11.25
CA LEU A 14 0.51 0.23 10.22
C LEU A 14 -0.72 -0.45 10.80
N ASP A 15 -0.65 -0.93 12.03
CA ASP A 15 -1.79 -1.56 12.72
C ASP A 15 -2.93 -0.55 12.94
N ASP A 16 -2.62 0.68 13.36
CA ASP A 16 -3.63 1.74 13.48
C ASP A 16 -4.25 2.11 12.13
N LEU A 17 -3.43 2.18 11.09
CA LEU A 17 -3.91 2.49 9.74
C LEU A 17 -4.77 1.36 9.20
N GLU A 18 -4.44 0.10 9.50
CA GLU A 18 -5.27 -1.05 9.17
C GLU A 18 -6.62 -0.94 9.89
N GLN A 19 -6.61 -0.67 11.20
CA GLN A 19 -7.83 -0.52 11.98
C GLN A 19 -8.71 0.62 11.45
N GLN A 20 -8.10 1.75 11.10
CA GLN A 20 -8.80 2.90 10.51
C GLN A 20 -9.38 2.55 9.14
N LEU A 21 -8.59 1.92 8.25
CA LEU A 21 -9.08 1.49 6.93
C LEU A 21 -10.27 0.55 7.05
N ARG A 22 -10.21 -0.41 7.98
CA ARG A 22 -11.31 -1.36 8.23
C ARG A 22 -12.54 -0.70 8.83
N SER A 23 -12.40 0.43 9.52
CA SER A 23 -13.52 1.16 10.13
C SER A 23 -14.22 2.13 9.18
N GLU A 24 -13.49 2.70 8.23
CA GLU A 24 -14.01 3.74 7.31
C GLU A 24 -14.40 3.18 5.94
N ALA A 25 -13.79 2.08 5.52
CA ALA A 25 -13.99 1.53 4.21
C ALA A 25 -14.91 0.30 4.29
N ASP A 26 -16.02 0.31 3.55
CA ASP A 26 -16.89 -0.86 3.30
C ASP A 26 -16.19 -1.84 2.33
N LEU A 27 -14.92 -2.14 2.61
CA LEU A 27 -14.08 -3.00 1.80
C LEU A 27 -14.23 -4.44 2.32
N PRO A 28 -14.50 -5.42 1.43
CA PRO A 28 -14.54 -6.81 1.84
C PRO A 28 -13.25 -7.19 2.55
N ALA A 29 -13.36 -7.67 3.78
CA ALA A 29 -12.22 -7.94 4.67
C ALA A 29 -11.17 -8.90 4.06
N GLU A 30 -11.58 -9.70 3.08
CA GLU A 30 -10.76 -10.69 2.37
C GLU A 30 -9.85 -10.10 1.28
N ARG A 31 -10.06 -8.82 0.89
CA ARG A 31 -9.29 -8.20 -0.21
C ARG A 31 -8.01 -7.48 0.23
N ILE A 32 -7.81 -7.26 1.53
CA ILE A 32 -6.64 -6.52 2.05
C ILE A 32 -5.94 -7.37 3.10
N VAL A 33 -4.73 -7.83 2.78
CA VAL A 33 -3.90 -8.66 3.66
C VAL A 33 -2.71 -7.85 4.15
N ARG A 34 -2.49 -7.82 5.47
CA ARG A 34 -1.33 -7.14 6.07
C ARG A 34 -0.01 -7.83 5.67
N THR A 35 1.00 -7.05 5.31
CA THR A 35 2.36 -7.52 5.01
C THR A 35 3.40 -6.85 5.91
N GLU A 36 4.68 -7.17 5.80
CA GLU A 36 5.71 -6.45 6.57
C GLU A 36 5.74 -4.95 6.23
N ASN A 37 5.63 -4.63 4.93
CA ASN A 37 5.84 -3.28 4.41
C ASN A 37 4.56 -2.46 4.22
N GLY A 38 3.39 -3.11 4.24
CA GLY A 38 2.10 -2.45 4.13
C GLY A 38 0.97 -3.46 3.93
N PHE A 39 0.34 -3.45 2.77
CA PHE A 39 -0.84 -4.27 2.49
C PHE A 39 -0.79 -4.89 1.10
N ARG A 40 -1.14 -6.16 0.99
CA ARG A 40 -1.41 -6.84 -0.27
C ARG A 40 -2.87 -6.65 -0.63
N LEU A 41 -3.11 -6.29 -1.88
CA LEU A 41 -4.43 -5.90 -2.41
C LEU A 41 -4.92 -6.88 -3.46
N GLN A 42 -4.00 -7.44 -4.25
CA GLN A 42 -4.30 -8.47 -5.24
C GLN A 42 -3.17 -9.50 -5.25
N GLU A 43 -3.54 -10.77 -5.45
CA GLU A 43 -2.59 -11.86 -5.67
C GLU A 43 -3.17 -12.77 -6.75
N THR A 44 -2.36 -13.08 -7.75
CA THR A 44 -2.70 -13.98 -8.84
C THR A 44 -1.52 -14.94 -9.07
N GLU A 45 -1.70 -15.89 -9.99
CA GLU A 45 -0.62 -16.79 -10.42
C GLU A 45 0.52 -16.08 -11.16
N THR A 46 0.32 -14.83 -11.61
CA THR A 46 1.28 -14.12 -12.47
C THR A 46 1.82 -12.83 -11.86
N PHE A 47 1.14 -12.25 -10.87
CA PHE A 47 1.60 -11.05 -10.17
C PHE A 47 1.00 -10.91 -8.77
N THR A 48 1.65 -10.08 -7.96
CA THR A 48 1.12 -9.55 -6.70
C THR A 48 1.10 -8.03 -6.74
N VAL A 49 0.01 -7.43 -6.26
CA VAL A 49 -0.10 -5.98 -6.03
C VAL A 49 -0.07 -5.71 -4.54
N GLU A 50 0.91 -4.92 -4.11
CA GLU A 50 1.03 -4.47 -2.73
C GLU A 50 1.14 -2.95 -2.66
N VAL A 51 0.72 -2.36 -1.55
CA VAL A 51 0.99 -0.99 -1.18
C VAL A 51 1.96 -0.97 -0.01
N TRP A 52 3.09 -0.29 -0.18
CA TRP A 52 4.16 -0.21 0.81
C TRP A 52 4.26 1.19 1.40
N LYS A 53 4.46 1.26 2.72
CA LYS A 53 4.78 2.51 3.40
C LYS A 53 6.23 2.89 3.15
N MET A 54 6.45 4.00 2.45
CA MET A 54 7.76 4.61 2.24
C MET A 54 7.92 5.84 3.16
N LEU A 55 9.10 6.44 3.17
CA LEU A 55 9.38 7.62 4.02
C LEU A 55 8.42 8.80 3.76
N PHE A 56 7.99 9.01 2.50
CA PHE A 56 7.23 10.18 2.09
C PHE A 56 5.97 9.87 1.26
N ASN A 57 5.68 8.60 1.01
CA ASN A 57 4.57 8.18 0.17
C ASN A 57 4.08 6.78 0.55
N TRP A 58 2.91 6.45 0.06
CA TRP A 58 2.50 5.08 -0.17
C TRP A 58 2.85 4.69 -1.58
N ARG A 59 3.56 3.57 -1.73
CA ARG A 59 3.99 3.08 -3.02
C ARG A 59 3.20 1.85 -3.37
N LEU A 60 2.46 1.93 -4.47
CA LEU A 60 1.87 0.75 -5.06
C LEU A 60 2.94 0.04 -5.90
N VAL A 61 3.14 -1.24 -5.65
CA VAL A 61 4.13 -2.07 -6.31
C VAL A 61 3.47 -3.27 -6.96
N VAL A 62 4.00 -3.64 -8.13
CA VAL A 62 3.70 -4.90 -8.79
C VAL A 62 4.96 -5.74 -8.77
N THR A 63 4.84 -6.96 -8.28
CA THR A 63 5.95 -7.92 -8.23
C THR A 63 5.51 -9.25 -8.84
N PRO A 64 6.46 -10.10 -9.30
CA PRO A 64 6.17 -11.50 -9.55
C PRO A 64 5.58 -12.18 -8.31
N PRO A 65 4.78 -13.25 -8.47
CA PRO A 65 4.17 -13.96 -7.35
C PRO A 65 5.26 -14.53 -6.44
N HIS A 66 5.01 -14.47 -5.13
CA HIS A 66 5.91 -14.98 -4.08
C HIS A 66 7.31 -14.33 -4.02
N GLN A 67 7.54 -13.22 -4.74
CA GLN A 67 8.82 -12.50 -4.72
C GLN A 67 8.60 -11.03 -4.34
N GLN A 68 9.33 -10.55 -3.33
CA GLN A 68 9.27 -9.15 -2.89
C GLN A 68 10.51 -8.33 -3.28
N ILE A 69 11.55 -8.98 -3.81
CA ILE A 69 12.84 -8.35 -4.09
C ILE A 69 12.82 -7.67 -5.46
N GLU A 70 12.14 -8.27 -6.44
CA GLU A 70 12.03 -7.72 -7.80
C GLU A 70 10.71 -6.98 -7.95
N THR A 71 10.79 -5.67 -8.18
CA THR A 71 9.64 -4.81 -8.43
C THR A 71 9.53 -4.55 -9.93
N THR A 72 8.45 -5.04 -10.54
CA THR A 72 8.14 -4.80 -11.96
C THR A 72 7.68 -3.36 -12.17
N HIS A 73 6.80 -2.86 -11.30
CA HIS A 73 6.30 -1.49 -11.37
C HIS A 73 6.22 -0.84 -9.99
N GLY A 74 6.43 0.48 -9.94
CA GLY A 74 6.25 1.26 -8.72
C GLY A 74 5.61 2.62 -8.97
N TYR A 75 4.49 2.88 -8.30
CA TYR A 75 3.71 4.12 -8.41
C TYR A 75 3.50 4.77 -7.04
N CYS A 76 3.89 6.03 -6.90
CA CYS A 76 3.86 6.78 -5.65
C CYS A 76 2.55 7.57 -5.50
N TYR A 77 2.00 7.54 -4.29
CA TYR A 77 0.94 8.42 -3.79
C TYR A 77 1.52 9.19 -2.60
N PHE A 78 1.86 10.47 -2.79
CA PHE A 78 2.56 11.27 -1.80
C PHE A 78 1.73 11.54 -0.55
N GLY A 79 2.44 11.63 0.58
CA GLY A 79 1.86 11.68 1.91
C GLY A 79 1.87 10.32 2.59
N THR A 80 1.94 10.34 3.92
CA THR A 80 2.04 9.13 4.75
C THR A 80 0.81 8.91 5.63
N GLY A 81 -0.19 9.79 5.51
CA GLY A 81 -1.45 9.74 6.23
C GLY A 81 -2.48 8.81 5.57
N LEU A 82 -3.67 8.74 6.19
CA LEU A 82 -4.76 7.86 5.80
C LEU A 82 -5.32 8.17 4.41
N GLU A 83 -5.42 9.45 4.05
CA GLU A 83 -5.91 9.87 2.74
C GLU A 83 -5.05 9.32 1.59
N SER A 84 -3.73 9.49 1.68
CA SER A 84 -2.78 8.96 0.69
C SER A 84 -2.80 7.44 0.64
N LEU A 85 -2.96 6.78 1.80
CA LEU A 85 -3.11 5.33 1.86
C LEU A 85 -4.41 4.88 1.19
N ALA A 86 -5.54 5.53 1.48
CA ALA A 86 -6.84 5.20 0.91
C ALA A 86 -6.82 5.36 -0.62
N ARG A 87 -6.22 6.44 -1.15
CA ARG A 87 -6.00 6.61 -2.60
C ARG A 87 -5.23 5.44 -3.19
N ALA A 88 -4.10 5.08 -2.59
CA ALA A 88 -3.27 3.97 -3.08
C ALA A 88 -4.01 2.62 -3.01
N VAL A 89 -4.73 2.36 -1.91
CA VAL A 89 -5.52 1.12 -1.74
C VAL A 89 -6.64 1.03 -2.75
N VAL A 90 -7.44 2.09 -2.92
CA VAL A 90 -8.55 2.13 -3.88
C VAL A 90 -8.02 1.92 -5.30
N ALA A 91 -6.98 2.66 -5.68
CA ALA A 91 -6.36 2.51 -6.99
C ALA A 91 -5.85 1.08 -7.19
N GLY A 92 -5.17 0.51 -6.19
CA GLY A 92 -4.72 -0.88 -6.21
C GLY A 92 -5.81 -1.91 -6.34
N LEU A 93 -6.95 -1.74 -5.68
CA LEU A 93 -8.09 -2.66 -5.74
C LEU A 93 -8.88 -2.56 -7.06
N GLN A 94 -8.87 -1.39 -7.70
CA GLN A 94 -9.57 -1.13 -8.96
C GLN A 94 -8.69 -1.38 -10.19
N TRP A 95 -7.39 -1.56 -10.01
CA TRP A 95 -6.45 -1.71 -11.11
C TRP A 95 -6.56 -3.08 -11.78
N ALA A 96 -7.21 -3.09 -12.95
CA ALA A 96 -7.59 -4.34 -13.64
C ALA A 96 -6.45 -5.01 -14.41
N ASP A 97 -5.45 -4.26 -14.87
CA ASP A 97 -4.33 -4.79 -15.65
C ASP A 97 -2.97 -4.26 -15.18
N PRO A 98 -2.48 -4.73 -14.01
CA PRO A 98 -1.27 -4.19 -13.38
C PRO A 98 0.03 -4.39 -14.14
N MET A 99 0.05 -5.31 -15.12
CA MET A 99 1.26 -5.64 -15.89
C MET A 99 1.44 -4.78 -17.14
N ASN A 100 0.37 -4.11 -17.61
CA ASN A 100 0.41 -3.40 -18.90
C ASN A 100 -0.06 -1.93 -18.82
N THR A 101 -0.61 -1.49 -17.67
CA THR A 101 -1.16 -0.14 -17.53
C THR A 101 -0.56 0.58 -16.32
N ALA A 102 -1.09 1.75 -15.97
CA ALA A 102 -0.75 2.46 -14.72
C ALA A 102 -2.02 2.60 -13.87
N PRO A 103 -1.91 2.56 -12.53
CA PRO A 103 -3.06 2.74 -11.66
C PRO A 103 -3.54 4.19 -11.70
N GLU A 104 -4.81 4.43 -11.41
CA GLU A 104 -5.37 5.78 -11.47
C GLU A 104 -4.80 6.69 -10.36
N GLY A 105 -4.54 7.96 -10.69
CA GLY A 105 -4.26 9.00 -9.71
C GLY A 105 -2.91 8.89 -8.99
N PHE A 106 -1.95 8.15 -9.53
CA PHE A 106 -0.58 8.16 -9.04
C PHE A 106 0.09 9.53 -9.28
N ASP A 107 0.96 9.95 -8.37
CA ASP A 107 1.65 11.23 -8.48
C ASP A 107 3.00 11.09 -9.22
N LYS A 108 3.66 9.92 -9.08
CA LYS A 108 4.96 9.65 -9.72
C LYS A 108 5.24 8.16 -9.93
N GLN A 109 5.71 7.79 -11.11
CA GLN A 109 6.26 6.46 -11.39
C GLN A 109 7.76 6.41 -11.04
N VAL A 110 8.22 5.27 -10.52
CA VAL A 110 9.61 5.08 -10.05
C VAL A 110 10.33 3.88 -10.66
N PHE A 111 9.62 2.98 -11.34
CA PHE A 111 10.14 1.87 -12.14
C PHE A 111 9.29 1.69 -13.39
#